data_AF-A0A7I8VEQ3-F1
#
_entry.id   AF-A0A7I8VEQ3-F1
#
_cell.length_a   1.000
_cell.length_b   1.000
_cell.length_c   1.000
_cell.angle_alpha   90.00
_cell.angle_beta   90.00
_cell.angle_gamma   90.00
#
_symmetry.space_group_name_H-M   'P 1'
#
loop_
_entity.id
_entity.type
_entity.pdbx_description
1 polymer ?
#
loop_
_entity_poly.entity_id
_entity_poly.type
_entity_poly.pdbx_seq_one_letter_code
_entity_poly.pdbx_strand_id
1 'polypeptide(L)'
;MSLLRVFFWLTYFIIFDSEITTSSTFKAAVYDKPIIPISYDTKNFSQAILNETLKIYKEKADEARKAGVEILVFPENGLLPVAIRTRESVYPFLEDIPSPSFGENACLMPETSNNYIRRTLSCLARDYSMYIVANVGDKKYCTASDDGCPPDGRFQYNTNIAFDPNGVLVARYHKKNLFGERYFNTPKHTDISFFSTPFGVVGNFICFDVVFQEPAIDLIEKHNIDIVAFPTAWMNVLPFYSAVPFHSSWSYVMGVSFLSSNLRFPPMRFSGSGIYAPDGVKVHRNDDTVFDGKLLVSDVKKGRRNIIYHQKIEFNGFVSSEETFQSQVFGDNYTMSLLPQEESSGTVRVCNNGLCCKIDYENRTKTEKDKFALGVFKGMHFKEGTYYLEMCLLLRCADYNDVSSCGQWTEESSTKFDYLNIQANLTSRYAFPVYVSEGISPSSGDWSYDGYSLISNGAQKPLLTAGFYARCFDLDPEI
;
A
#
# COMPACT_ATOMS: atom_id res chain seq x y z
N MET A 1 -45.95 30.94 67.41
CA MET A 1 -44.55 31.36 67.13
C MET A 1 -43.90 30.29 66.27
N SER A 2 -43.19 30.72 65.22
CA SER A 2 -42.41 29.93 64.25
C SER A 2 -43.17 29.27 63.07
N LEU A 3 -43.26 30.03 61.98
CA LEU A 3 -43.43 29.54 60.60
C LEU A 3 -42.06 29.10 60.09
N LEU A 4 -41.88 27.80 59.83
CA LEU A 4 -40.69 27.26 59.17
C LEU A 4 -40.81 27.47 57.65
N ARG A 5 -40.01 28.38 57.09
CA ARG A 5 -39.86 28.54 55.63
C ARG A 5 -38.85 27.50 55.12
N VAL A 6 -39.31 26.58 54.29
CA VAL A 6 -38.45 25.68 53.51
C VAL A 6 -38.04 26.41 52.23
N PHE A 7 -36.75 26.71 52.07
CA PHE A 7 -36.18 27.22 50.83
C PHE A 7 -35.72 26.04 49.96
N PHE A 8 -36.34 25.84 48.80
CA PHE A 8 -35.83 24.97 47.75
C PHE A 8 -34.79 25.74 46.92
N TRP A 9 -33.53 25.31 46.97
CA TRP A 9 -32.50 25.74 46.03
C TRP A 9 -32.59 24.87 44.77
N LEU A 10 -33.02 25.44 43.66
CA LEU A 10 -32.91 24.85 42.33
C LEU A 10 -31.52 25.17 41.76
N THR A 11 -30.59 24.23 41.86
CA THR A 11 -29.32 24.29 41.12
C THR A 11 -29.57 23.91 39.66
N TYR A 12 -29.50 24.90 38.77
CA TYR A 12 -29.49 24.70 37.32
C TYR A 12 -28.13 24.11 36.92
N PHE A 13 -28.08 22.82 36.60
CA PHE A 13 -26.94 22.24 35.89
C PHE A 13 -27.06 22.64 34.42
N ILE A 14 -26.24 23.61 34.00
CA ILE A 14 -26.03 23.88 32.58
C ILE A 14 -25.12 22.76 32.07
N ILE A 15 -25.73 21.74 31.46
CA ILE A 15 -25.01 20.76 30.65
C ILE A 15 -24.59 21.50 29.38
N PHE A 16 -23.32 21.90 29.32
CA PHE A 16 -22.70 22.22 28.04
C PHE A 16 -22.51 20.90 27.30
N ASP A 17 -23.52 20.51 26.52
CA ASP A 17 -23.33 19.54 25.45
C ASP A 17 -22.45 20.21 24.40
N SER A 18 -21.14 20.09 24.56
CA SER A 18 -20.24 20.29 23.43
C SER A 18 -20.49 19.11 22.50
N GLU A 19 -21.38 19.29 21.53
CA GLU A 19 -21.37 18.46 20.33
C GLU A 19 -19.94 18.49 19.80
N ILE A 20 -19.20 17.40 20.00
CA ILE A 20 -17.94 17.17 19.32
C ILE A 20 -18.35 17.07 17.85
N THR A 21 -18.28 18.18 17.13
CA THR A 21 -18.32 18.18 15.68
C THR A 21 -17.12 17.37 15.22
N THR A 22 -17.31 16.06 15.03
CA THR A 22 -16.29 15.23 14.41
C THR A 22 -16.10 15.79 13.01
N SER A 23 -14.97 16.45 12.78
CA SER A 23 -14.58 16.87 11.45
C SER A 23 -14.69 15.68 10.50
N SER A 24 -15.43 15.85 9.40
CA SER A 24 -15.60 14.82 8.37
C SER A 24 -14.33 14.58 7.54
N THR A 25 -13.24 15.28 7.87
CA THR A 25 -11.95 15.23 7.19
C THR A 25 -10.84 15.29 8.22
N PHE A 26 -9.73 14.64 7.94
CA PHE A 26 -8.49 14.73 8.71
C PHE A 26 -7.32 15.02 7.78
N LYS A 27 -6.26 15.64 8.30
CA LYS A 27 -5.06 15.93 7.50
C LYS A 27 -3.99 14.87 7.74
N ALA A 28 -3.59 14.19 6.67
CA ALA A 28 -2.60 13.12 6.72
C ALA A 28 -1.30 13.52 6.01
N ALA A 29 -0.20 12.90 6.41
CA ALA A 29 1.05 12.96 5.69
C ALA A 29 1.75 11.60 5.56
N VAL A 30 2.46 11.43 4.46
CA VAL A 30 3.37 10.29 4.23
C VAL A 30 4.74 10.83 3.83
N TYR A 31 5.81 10.18 4.29
CA TYR A 31 7.16 10.58 3.92
C TYR A 31 7.76 9.65 2.87
N ASP A 32 7.99 10.21 1.69
CA ASP A 32 8.72 9.56 0.61
C ASP A 32 10.22 9.70 0.87
N LYS A 33 10.81 8.69 1.51
CA LYS A 33 12.12 8.81 2.16
C LYS A 33 13.26 8.31 1.26
N PRO A 34 14.31 9.11 1.01
CA PRO A 34 15.49 8.65 0.31
C PRO A 34 16.38 7.82 1.24
N ILE A 35 17.17 6.92 0.64
CA ILE A 35 18.27 6.28 1.37
C ILE A 35 19.33 7.31 1.70
N ILE A 36 19.85 7.23 2.92
CA ILE A 36 20.91 8.10 3.40
C ILE A 36 22.25 7.50 2.96
N PRO A 37 23.05 8.19 2.14
CA PRO A 37 24.38 7.72 1.77
C PRO A 37 25.35 7.95 2.94
N ILE A 38 25.52 6.96 3.82
CA ILE A 38 26.49 7.02 4.92
C ILE A 38 27.72 6.17 4.57
N SER A 39 28.91 6.73 4.81
CA SER A 39 30.18 6.02 4.66
C SER A 39 30.30 4.86 5.65
N TYR A 40 30.67 3.68 5.16
CA TYR A 40 30.78 2.44 5.93
C TYR A 40 31.92 2.42 6.96
N ASP A 41 32.83 3.42 6.96
CA ASP A 41 34.04 3.43 7.80
C ASP A 41 33.84 4.06 9.20
N THR A 42 32.63 3.98 9.75
CA THR A 42 32.35 4.50 11.09
C THR A 42 32.34 3.37 12.10
N LYS A 43 33.17 3.46 13.15
CA LYS A 43 33.20 2.50 14.28
C LYS A 43 31.83 2.28 14.95
N ASN A 44 30.86 3.16 14.71
CA ASN A 44 29.47 3.12 15.20
C ASN A 44 28.45 3.33 14.06
N PHE A 45 28.63 2.63 12.93
CA PHE A 45 27.81 2.78 11.72
C PHE A 45 26.29 2.73 11.96
N SER A 46 25.81 1.79 12.77
CA SER A 46 24.37 1.68 13.07
C SER A 46 23.83 2.91 13.80
N GLN A 47 24.53 3.39 14.84
CA GLN A 47 24.13 4.58 15.58
C GLN A 47 24.14 5.84 14.70
N ALA A 48 25.11 5.96 13.78
CA ALA A 48 25.16 7.07 12.85
C ALA A 48 23.93 7.10 11.91
N ILE A 49 23.54 5.95 11.36
CA ILE A 49 22.33 5.83 10.53
C ILE A 49 21.07 6.17 11.34
N LEU A 50 20.94 5.61 12.55
CA LEU A 50 19.78 5.85 13.40
C LEU A 50 19.68 7.33 13.76
N ASN A 51 20.78 7.96 14.17
CA ASN A 51 20.79 9.39 14.53
C ASN A 51 20.41 10.29 13.35
N GLU A 52 21.00 10.07 12.18
CA GLU A 52 20.70 10.89 11.01
C GLU A 52 19.25 10.67 10.52
N THR A 53 18.79 9.42 10.53
CA THR A 53 17.41 9.11 10.13
C THR A 53 16.38 9.70 11.08
N LEU A 54 16.57 9.54 12.40
CA LEU A 54 15.64 10.06 13.40
C LEU A 54 15.66 11.59 13.45
N LYS A 55 16.79 12.23 13.15
CA LYS A 55 16.87 13.67 12.92
C LYS A 55 16.01 14.10 11.73
N ILE A 56 16.11 13.41 10.60
CA ILE A 56 15.24 13.67 9.43
C ILE A 56 13.77 13.46 9.80
N TYR A 57 13.43 12.42 10.57
CA TYR A 57 12.05 12.19 11.01
C TYR A 57 11.53 13.33 11.88
N LYS A 58 12.38 13.91 12.74
CA LYS A 58 12.04 15.11 13.52
C LYS A 58 11.77 16.31 12.62
N GLU A 59 12.62 16.55 11.62
CA GLU A 59 12.42 17.64 10.64
C GLU A 59 11.09 17.47 9.89
N LYS A 60 10.74 16.24 9.49
CA LYS A 60 9.48 15.95 8.81
C LYS A 60 8.26 16.02 9.73
N ALA A 61 8.41 15.66 11.01
CA ALA A 61 7.35 15.86 12.01
C ALA A 61 7.10 17.37 12.26
N ASP A 62 8.15 18.19 12.28
CA ASP A 62 8.02 19.65 12.38
C ASP A 62 7.32 20.26 11.16
N GLU A 63 7.72 19.86 9.94
CA GLU A 63 7.04 20.25 8.69
C GLU A 63 5.56 19.83 8.69
N ALA A 64 5.27 18.58 9.09
CA ALA A 64 3.91 18.05 9.18
C ALA A 64 3.07 18.81 10.21
N ARG A 65 3.65 19.14 11.38
CA ARG A 65 2.96 19.90 12.42
C ARG A 65 2.61 21.31 11.94
N LYS A 66 3.53 21.99 11.27
CA LYS A 66 3.29 23.31 10.66
C LYS A 66 2.18 23.26 9.60
N ALA A 67 2.03 22.13 8.91
CA ALA A 67 0.94 21.91 7.96
C ALA A 67 -0.40 21.50 8.62
N GLY A 68 -0.44 21.28 9.94
CA GLY A 68 -1.64 20.86 10.66
C GLY A 68 -1.99 19.38 10.52
N VAL A 69 -0.98 18.52 10.27
CA VAL A 69 -1.16 17.07 10.11
C VAL A 69 -1.52 16.40 11.43
N GLU A 70 -2.47 15.46 11.37
CA GLU A 70 -2.94 14.66 12.50
C GLU A 70 -2.31 13.25 12.54
N ILE A 71 -1.90 12.70 11.39
CA ILE A 71 -1.19 11.42 11.29
C ILE A 71 -0.07 11.49 10.24
N LEU A 72 1.12 11.06 10.63
CA LEU A 72 2.30 10.95 9.77
C LEU A 72 2.80 9.51 9.70
N VAL A 73 2.93 8.99 8.49
CA VAL A 73 3.46 7.64 8.22
C VAL A 73 4.86 7.73 7.62
N PHE A 74 5.77 6.92 8.17
CA PHE A 74 7.13 6.71 7.67
C PHE A 74 7.26 5.35 6.96
N PRO A 75 8.22 5.17 6.04
CA PRO A 75 8.30 3.98 5.22
C PRO A 75 8.91 2.77 5.93
N GLU A 76 8.67 1.60 5.33
CA GLU A 76 9.33 0.34 5.70
C GLU A 76 10.85 0.46 5.52
N ASN A 77 11.63 -0.20 6.38
CA ASN A 77 13.10 -0.19 6.33
C ASN A 77 13.69 1.24 6.41
N GLY A 78 12.91 2.24 6.84
CA GLY A 78 13.34 3.64 6.88
C GLY A 78 14.57 3.86 7.76
N LEU A 79 14.70 3.08 8.84
CA LEU A 79 15.82 3.10 9.80
C LEU A 79 16.94 2.11 9.45
N LEU A 80 16.78 1.30 8.41
CA LEU A 80 17.76 0.29 8.00
C LEU A 80 18.60 0.78 6.80
N PRO A 81 19.88 0.40 6.72
CA PRO A 81 20.66 0.60 5.50
C PRO A 81 20.29 -0.42 4.41
N VAL A 82 20.55 -0.07 3.15
CA VAL A 82 20.30 -0.96 1.99
C VAL A 82 21.11 -2.26 2.04
N ALA A 83 22.25 -2.25 2.73
CA ALA A 83 23.23 -3.34 2.73
C ALA A 83 22.98 -4.41 3.80
N ILE A 84 21.81 -4.44 4.46
CA ILE A 84 21.49 -5.54 5.38
C ILE A 84 21.33 -6.86 4.61
N ARG A 85 21.99 -7.91 5.12
CA ARG A 85 22.06 -9.23 4.47
C ARG A 85 21.93 -10.39 5.45
N THR A 86 22.25 -10.21 6.74
CA THR A 86 22.28 -11.29 7.72
C THR A 86 21.55 -10.90 9.01
N ARG A 87 21.25 -11.91 9.85
CA ARG A 87 20.60 -11.71 11.14
C ARG A 87 21.47 -10.91 12.11
N GLU A 88 22.80 -11.06 12.01
CA GLU A 88 23.77 -10.32 12.81
C GLU A 88 23.90 -8.87 12.35
N SER A 89 23.86 -8.60 11.04
CA SER A 89 24.03 -7.23 10.54
C SER A 89 22.81 -6.33 10.80
N VAL A 90 21.61 -6.90 10.91
CA VAL A 90 20.40 -6.15 11.31
C VAL A 90 20.30 -5.94 12.82
N TYR A 91 20.91 -6.81 13.63
CA TYR A 91 20.77 -6.82 15.10
C TYR A 91 21.02 -5.46 15.79
N PRO A 92 22.03 -4.64 15.39
CA PRO A 92 22.26 -3.32 15.98
C PRO A 92 21.14 -2.29 15.76
N PHE A 93 20.16 -2.60 14.91
CA PHE A 93 19.00 -1.75 14.62
C PHE A 93 17.71 -2.24 15.31
N LEU A 94 17.79 -3.29 16.14
CA LEU A 94 16.64 -3.93 16.77
C LEU A 94 16.49 -3.52 18.24
N GLU A 95 15.26 -3.19 18.63
CA GLU A 95 14.84 -3.00 20.02
C GLU A 95 13.84 -4.07 20.44
N ASP A 96 13.72 -4.33 21.75
CA ASP A 96 12.63 -5.16 22.26
C ASP A 96 11.40 -4.28 22.41
N ILE A 97 10.48 -4.36 21.43
CA ILE A 97 9.27 -3.55 21.40
C ILE A 97 8.17 -4.23 22.24
N PRO A 98 7.67 -3.62 23.33
CA PRO A 98 6.68 -4.24 24.19
C PRO A 98 5.30 -4.35 23.52
N SER A 99 4.37 -5.07 24.17
CA SER A 99 2.97 -5.09 23.73
C SER A 99 2.32 -3.72 23.94
N PRO A 100 1.50 -3.20 23.01
CA PRO A 100 0.76 -1.95 23.20
C PRO A 100 -0.16 -1.96 24.43
N SER A 101 -0.60 -3.15 24.88
CA SER A 101 -1.46 -3.31 26.06
C SER A 101 -0.84 -2.78 27.37
N PHE A 102 0.48 -2.59 27.42
CA PHE A 102 1.14 -1.97 28.57
C PHE A 102 0.88 -0.45 28.68
N GLY A 103 0.38 0.20 27.62
CA GLY A 103 0.09 1.65 27.64
C GLY A 103 1.32 2.52 27.89
N GLU A 104 2.49 2.05 27.46
CA GLU A 104 3.77 2.69 27.78
C GLU A 104 3.98 3.96 26.95
N ASN A 105 4.36 5.04 27.62
CA ASN A 105 4.84 6.27 27.01
C ASN A 105 6.37 6.32 27.12
N ALA A 106 7.04 5.83 26.07
CA ALA A 106 8.49 5.73 26.08
C ALA A 106 9.19 7.10 26.21
N CYS A 107 8.56 8.20 25.78
CA CYS A 107 9.12 9.55 25.90
C CYS A 107 9.34 9.99 27.36
N LEU A 108 8.49 9.50 28.28
CA LEU A 108 8.60 9.76 29.71
C LEU A 108 9.66 8.91 30.42
N MET A 109 10.25 7.94 29.72
CA MET A 109 11.26 7.06 30.27
C MET A 109 12.67 7.66 30.09
N PRO A 110 13.62 7.32 30.97
CA PRO A 110 15.02 7.62 30.72
C PRO A 110 15.48 6.95 29.43
N GLU A 111 16.33 7.66 28.70
CA GLU A 111 16.93 7.14 27.47
C GLU A 111 17.98 6.08 27.79
N THR A 112 17.94 4.98 27.04
CA THR A 112 18.90 3.88 27.08
C THR A 112 19.19 3.44 25.65
N SER A 113 20.25 2.66 25.45
CA SER A 113 20.55 2.07 24.14
C SER A 113 19.47 1.09 23.63
N ASN A 114 18.59 0.59 24.52
CA ASN A 114 17.58 -0.42 24.19
C ASN A 114 16.18 0.18 23.93
N ASN A 115 16.02 1.49 24.06
CA ASN A 115 14.76 2.17 23.80
C ASN A 115 14.93 3.48 23.01
N TYR A 116 16.11 3.76 22.47
CA TYR A 116 16.42 5.00 21.76
C TYR A 116 15.46 5.27 20.60
N ILE A 117 15.21 4.27 19.74
CA ILE A 117 14.32 4.38 18.57
C ILE A 117 12.88 4.62 19.04
N ARG A 118 12.33 3.72 19.86
CA ARG A 118 10.93 3.82 20.32
C ARG A 118 10.68 5.07 21.17
N ARG A 119 11.63 5.46 22.02
CA ARG A 119 11.57 6.70 22.82
C ARG A 119 11.57 7.93 21.93
N THR A 120 12.45 7.99 20.93
CA THR A 120 12.52 9.13 20.02
C THR A 120 11.21 9.30 19.27
N LEU A 121 10.67 8.22 18.68
CA LEU A 121 9.40 8.24 17.96
C LEU A 121 8.21 8.61 18.88
N SER A 122 8.18 8.08 20.10
CA SER A 122 7.21 8.45 21.14
C SER A 122 7.26 9.96 21.45
N CYS A 123 8.46 10.53 21.60
CA CYS A 123 8.62 11.97 21.81
C CYS A 123 8.20 12.78 20.60
N LEU A 124 8.48 12.33 19.36
CA LEU A 124 7.97 13.03 18.17
C LEU A 124 6.44 13.11 18.17
N ALA A 125 5.76 11.99 18.45
CA ALA A 125 4.31 11.96 18.50
C ALA A 125 3.74 12.93 19.55
N ARG A 126 4.36 12.94 20.74
CA ARG A 126 3.97 13.81 21.86
C ARG A 126 4.26 15.29 21.59
N ASP A 127 5.50 15.63 21.27
CA ASP A 127 5.99 16.99 21.12
C ASP A 127 5.28 17.73 19.98
N TYR A 128 4.95 16.99 18.92
CA TYR A 128 4.22 17.53 17.77
C TYR A 128 2.71 17.24 17.81
N SER A 129 2.21 16.57 18.86
CA SER A 129 0.79 16.27 19.09
C SER A 129 0.09 15.65 17.88
N MET A 130 0.69 14.60 17.32
CA MET A 130 0.16 13.88 16.16
C MET A 130 0.39 12.37 16.29
N TYR A 131 -0.40 11.58 15.58
CA TYR A 131 -0.14 10.15 15.43
C TYR A 131 1.10 9.93 14.56
N ILE A 132 2.00 9.06 15.01
CA ILE A 132 3.20 8.65 14.24
C ILE A 132 3.12 7.16 13.99
N VAL A 133 3.21 6.76 12.72
CA VAL A 133 3.37 5.35 12.32
C VAL A 133 4.75 5.19 11.70
N ALA A 134 5.53 4.24 12.20
CA ALA A 134 6.88 3.99 11.73
C ALA A 134 7.19 2.49 11.67
N ASN A 135 8.10 2.14 10.77
CA ASN A 135 8.65 0.79 10.69
C ASN A 135 10.02 0.72 11.39
N VAL A 136 10.16 -0.29 12.24
CA VAL A 136 11.33 -0.56 13.08
C VAL A 136 11.67 -2.05 13.04
N GLY A 137 12.84 -2.41 13.55
CA GLY A 137 13.18 -3.80 13.82
C GLY A 137 12.88 -4.17 15.28
N ASP A 138 12.16 -5.28 15.48
CA ASP A 138 11.88 -5.84 16.80
C ASP A 138 12.73 -7.09 17.05
N LYS A 139 13.15 -7.32 18.29
CA LYS A 139 13.77 -8.57 18.74
C LYS A 139 13.05 -9.14 19.95
N LYS A 140 12.95 -10.47 19.98
CA LYS A 140 12.38 -11.22 21.12
C LYS A 140 13.32 -12.35 21.49
N TYR A 141 13.98 -12.25 22.64
CA TYR A 141 14.83 -13.32 23.12
C TYR A 141 13.99 -14.57 23.42
N CYS A 142 14.58 -15.72 23.12
CA CYS A 142 13.98 -17.03 23.34
C CYS A 142 15.07 -18.03 23.72
N THR A 143 14.63 -19.19 24.18
CA THR A 143 15.45 -20.31 24.61
C THR A 143 15.13 -21.55 23.78
N ALA A 144 15.96 -22.58 23.85
CA ALA A 144 15.73 -23.83 23.11
C ALA A 144 14.44 -24.57 23.54
N SER A 145 13.83 -24.21 24.68
CA SER A 145 12.52 -24.72 25.08
C SER A 145 11.34 -24.00 24.43
N ASP A 146 11.58 -22.82 23.84
CA ASP A 146 10.54 -22.07 23.13
C ASP A 146 10.39 -22.63 21.71
N ASP A 147 9.14 -22.90 21.33
CA ASP A 147 8.81 -23.45 20.02
C ASP A 147 9.28 -22.53 18.89
N GLY A 148 10.04 -23.09 17.95
CA GLY A 148 10.58 -22.36 16.80
C GLY A 148 11.70 -21.37 17.12
N CYS A 149 12.26 -21.35 18.34
CA CYS A 149 13.35 -20.43 18.68
C CYS A 149 14.55 -20.61 17.73
N PRO A 150 14.99 -19.54 17.05
CA PRO A 150 16.15 -19.63 16.17
C PRO A 150 17.42 -20.02 16.93
N PRO A 151 18.40 -20.69 16.27
CA PRO A 151 19.64 -21.16 16.92
C PRO A 151 20.46 -20.04 17.59
N ASP A 152 20.22 -18.80 17.17
CA ASP A 152 20.91 -17.62 17.65
C ASP A 152 20.19 -16.92 18.82
N GLY A 153 19.17 -17.58 19.39
CA GLY A 153 18.55 -17.26 20.69
C GLY A 153 17.56 -16.10 20.67
N ARG A 154 17.11 -15.65 19.50
CA ARG A 154 16.09 -14.60 19.38
C ARG A 154 15.28 -14.68 18.10
N PHE A 155 14.03 -14.27 18.16
CA PHE A 155 13.29 -13.86 16.98
C PHE A 155 13.63 -12.42 16.60
N GLN A 156 13.58 -12.11 15.31
CA GLN A 156 13.79 -10.78 14.75
C GLN A 156 12.64 -10.47 13.79
N TYR A 157 11.94 -9.35 13.93
CA TYR A 157 10.75 -9.05 13.13
C TYR A 157 10.84 -7.69 12.46
N ASN A 158 10.38 -7.64 11.20
CA ASN A 158 10.02 -6.39 10.53
C ASN A 158 8.72 -5.87 11.16
N THR A 159 8.75 -4.69 11.76
CA THR A 159 7.72 -4.28 12.72
C THR A 159 7.20 -2.87 12.47
N ASN A 160 5.91 -2.72 12.27
CA ASN A 160 5.27 -1.41 12.39
C ASN A 160 4.93 -1.13 13.85
N ILE A 161 5.15 0.11 14.28
CA ILE A 161 4.66 0.64 15.54
C ILE A 161 3.92 1.96 15.31
N ALA A 162 2.92 2.22 16.16
CA ALA A 162 2.19 3.48 16.16
C ALA A 162 2.15 4.12 17.54
N PHE A 163 2.28 5.44 17.59
CA PHE A 163 2.13 6.26 18.79
C PHE A 163 0.96 7.23 18.65
N ASP A 164 0.23 7.44 19.73
CA ASP A 164 -0.80 8.49 19.82
C ASP A 164 -0.18 9.89 20.03
N PRO A 165 -0.98 10.97 19.96
CA PRO A 165 -0.52 12.35 20.20
C PRO A 165 0.03 12.61 21.61
N ASN A 166 -0.10 11.69 22.56
CA ASN A 166 0.53 11.78 23.88
C ASN A 166 1.88 11.07 23.94
N GLY A 167 2.24 10.31 22.89
CA GLY A 167 3.44 9.46 22.83
C GLY A 167 3.24 8.05 23.36
N VAL A 168 2.00 7.59 23.57
CA VAL A 168 1.70 6.23 24.04
C VAL A 168 1.75 5.26 22.85
N LEU A 169 2.39 4.10 23.03
CA LEU A 169 2.41 3.03 22.03
C LEU A 169 1.00 2.41 21.90
N VAL A 170 0.37 2.56 20.74
CA VAL A 170 -1.02 2.11 20.49
C VAL A 170 -1.13 0.94 19.51
N ALA A 171 -0.08 0.65 18.75
CA ALA A 171 -0.05 -0.52 17.87
C ALA A 171 1.36 -1.07 17.70
N ARG A 172 1.44 -2.40 17.53
CA ARG A 172 2.63 -3.14 17.08
C ARG A 172 2.16 -4.21 16.10
N TYR A 173 2.83 -4.35 14.97
CA TYR A 173 2.51 -5.35 13.95
C TYR A 173 3.80 -5.94 13.40
N HIS A 174 3.93 -7.26 13.43
CA HIS A 174 5.03 -7.98 12.79
C HIS A 174 4.61 -8.40 11.38
N LYS A 175 5.40 -8.02 10.35
CA LYS A 175 5.14 -8.36 8.94
C LYS A 175 4.93 -9.86 8.77
N LYS A 176 3.76 -10.24 8.24
CA LYS A 176 3.43 -11.65 8.00
C LYS A 176 4.05 -12.17 6.70
N ASN A 177 3.95 -11.40 5.62
CA ASN A 177 4.35 -11.85 4.29
C ASN A 177 5.71 -11.23 3.92
N LEU A 178 6.79 -11.94 4.23
CA LEU A 178 8.15 -11.52 3.90
C LEU A 178 8.42 -11.57 2.38
N PHE A 179 9.16 -10.59 1.88
CA PHE A 179 9.64 -10.45 0.51
C PHE A 179 11.18 -10.62 0.45
N GLY A 180 11.65 -11.80 0.88
CA GLY A 180 13.07 -12.15 0.82
C GLY A 180 13.96 -11.55 1.93
N GLU A 181 13.40 -10.97 2.99
CA GLU A 181 14.14 -10.46 4.15
C GLU A 181 14.63 -11.59 5.07
N ARG A 182 15.64 -12.36 4.62
CA ARG A 182 16.19 -13.55 5.33
C ARG A 182 16.71 -13.28 6.74
N TYR A 183 16.87 -12.01 7.11
CA TYR A 183 17.29 -11.55 8.43
C TYR A 183 16.13 -11.37 9.42
N PHE A 184 14.89 -11.47 8.96
CA PHE A 184 13.68 -11.48 9.78
C PHE A 184 13.02 -12.86 9.80
N ASN A 185 12.26 -13.11 10.86
CA ASN A 185 11.39 -14.26 11.05
C ASN A 185 9.97 -13.88 10.64
N THR A 186 9.24 -14.84 10.09
CA THR A 186 7.78 -14.74 9.94
C THR A 186 7.12 -15.05 11.29
N PRO A 187 6.16 -14.25 11.76
CA PRO A 187 5.44 -14.55 12.99
C PRO A 187 4.57 -15.81 12.81
N LYS A 188 4.53 -16.65 13.85
CA LYS A 188 3.75 -17.91 13.85
C LYS A 188 2.26 -17.65 13.66
N HIS A 189 1.75 -16.62 14.32
CA HIS A 189 0.39 -16.12 14.16
C HIS A 189 0.40 -14.70 13.63
N THR A 190 -0.55 -14.36 12.77
CA THR A 190 -0.71 -13.00 12.27
C THR A 190 -1.23 -12.11 13.39
N ASP A 191 -0.47 -11.10 13.78
CA ASP A 191 -0.94 -10.09 14.72
C ASP A 191 -1.93 -9.17 14.00
N ILE A 192 -3.22 -9.21 14.37
CA ILE A 192 -4.18 -8.24 13.84
C ILE A 192 -4.03 -6.92 14.62
N SER A 193 -3.49 -5.89 13.95
CA SER A 193 -3.04 -4.66 14.58
C SER A 193 -3.78 -3.42 14.03
N PHE A 194 -4.58 -2.80 14.88
CA PHE A 194 -5.31 -1.56 14.57
C PHE A 194 -5.49 -0.72 15.83
N PHE A 195 -5.75 0.58 15.66
CA PHE A 195 -5.95 1.52 16.77
C PHE A 195 -7.01 2.57 16.44
N SER A 196 -7.67 3.10 17.46
CA SER A 196 -8.71 4.12 17.31
C SER A 196 -8.12 5.53 17.33
N THR A 197 -8.71 6.41 16.53
CA THR A 197 -8.38 7.85 16.48
C THR A 197 -9.68 8.67 16.45
N PRO A 198 -9.64 9.99 16.73
CA PRO A 198 -10.81 10.86 16.55
C PRO A 198 -11.36 10.87 15.10
N PHE A 199 -10.53 10.51 14.13
CA PHE A 199 -10.86 10.53 12.70
C PHE A 199 -11.09 9.14 12.07
N GLY A 200 -11.11 8.06 12.87
CA GLY A 200 -11.44 6.71 12.40
C GLY A 200 -10.54 5.62 12.99
N VAL A 201 -10.80 4.37 12.63
CA VAL A 201 -9.98 3.22 13.01
C VAL A 201 -8.88 3.01 11.98
N VAL A 202 -7.63 3.01 12.43
CA VAL A 202 -6.44 2.83 11.60
C VAL A 202 -5.96 1.39 11.73
N GLY A 203 -6.01 0.62 10.64
CA GLY A 203 -5.28 -0.63 10.51
C GLY A 203 -3.88 -0.40 9.94
N ASN A 204 -2.95 -1.30 10.22
CA ASN A 204 -1.61 -1.21 9.65
C ASN A 204 -1.08 -2.58 9.22
N PHE A 205 -0.43 -2.60 8.06
CA PHE A 205 0.29 -3.75 7.50
C PHE A 205 1.42 -3.25 6.61
N ILE A 206 2.31 -4.14 6.14
CA ILE A 206 3.60 -3.74 5.58
C ILE A 206 3.77 -4.30 4.17
N CYS A 207 3.96 -3.39 3.20
CA CYS A 207 4.44 -3.71 1.86
C CYS A 207 3.73 -4.92 1.24
N PHE A 208 4.44 -6.03 1.06
CA PHE A 208 3.97 -7.24 0.42
C PHE A 208 2.70 -7.86 1.04
N ASP A 209 2.39 -7.55 2.31
CA ASP A 209 1.12 -7.95 2.95
C ASP A 209 -0.12 -7.55 2.15
N VAL A 210 -0.08 -6.44 1.39
CA VAL A 210 -1.23 -5.97 0.58
C VAL A 210 -1.71 -6.99 -0.47
N VAL A 211 -0.83 -7.93 -0.86
CA VAL A 211 -1.09 -8.97 -1.86
C VAL A 211 -1.81 -10.19 -1.27
N PHE A 212 -1.91 -10.29 0.05
CA PHE A 212 -2.41 -11.46 0.76
C PHE A 212 -3.68 -11.15 1.56
N GLN A 213 -4.43 -12.20 1.90
CA GLN A 213 -5.62 -12.06 2.71
C GLN A 213 -5.29 -11.62 4.14
N GLU A 214 -4.30 -12.28 4.75
CA GLU A 214 -3.85 -11.97 6.11
C GLU A 214 -2.59 -11.08 6.10
N PRO A 215 -2.61 -9.92 6.77
CA PRO A 215 -3.74 -9.30 7.48
C PRO A 215 -4.61 -8.38 6.61
N ALA A 216 -4.23 -8.11 5.36
CA ALA A 216 -4.72 -6.95 4.63
C ALA A 216 -6.24 -6.97 4.40
N ILE A 217 -6.81 -8.06 3.89
CA ILE A 217 -8.27 -8.18 3.68
C ILE A 217 -8.99 -8.36 5.02
N ASP A 218 -8.42 -9.17 5.91
CA ASP A 218 -8.99 -9.47 7.23
C ASP A 218 -9.22 -8.22 8.09
N LEU A 219 -8.30 -7.25 8.05
CA LEU A 219 -8.46 -5.97 8.74
C LEU A 219 -9.71 -5.20 8.28
N ILE A 220 -10.06 -5.27 7.00
CA ILE A 220 -11.21 -4.54 6.45
C ILE A 220 -12.50 -5.31 6.71
N GLU A 221 -12.51 -6.62 6.44
CA GLU A 221 -13.73 -7.42 6.51
C GLU A 221 -14.11 -7.82 7.93
N LYS A 222 -13.12 -8.11 8.79
CA LYS A 222 -13.35 -8.60 10.16
C LYS A 222 -13.26 -7.50 11.20
N HIS A 223 -12.50 -6.44 10.94
CA HIS A 223 -12.22 -5.38 11.93
C HIS A 223 -12.71 -3.98 11.54
N ASN A 224 -13.30 -3.82 10.35
CA ASN A 224 -13.94 -2.59 9.90
C ASN A 224 -13.06 -1.33 10.03
N ILE A 225 -11.79 -1.43 9.65
CA ILE A 225 -10.90 -0.25 9.63
C ILE A 225 -11.38 0.79 8.60
N ASP A 226 -11.10 2.06 8.86
CA ASP A 226 -11.40 3.19 7.97
C ASP A 226 -10.19 3.64 7.15
N ILE A 227 -8.99 3.44 7.71
CA ILE A 227 -7.72 3.97 7.21
C ILE A 227 -6.67 2.87 7.30
N VAL A 228 -5.87 2.72 6.25
CA VAL A 228 -4.66 1.91 6.26
C VAL A 228 -3.44 2.82 6.38
N ALA A 229 -2.62 2.60 7.41
CA ALA A 229 -1.25 3.09 7.44
C ALA A 229 -0.33 2.04 6.81
N PHE A 230 0.33 2.40 5.70
CA PHE A 230 1.09 1.46 4.87
C PHE A 230 2.55 1.92 4.67
N PRO A 231 3.41 1.65 5.66
CA PRO A 231 4.86 1.66 5.46
C PRO A 231 5.25 0.61 4.42
N THR A 232 6.02 1.02 3.41
CA THR A 232 6.45 0.12 2.35
C THR A 232 7.85 0.43 1.84
N ALA A 233 8.54 -0.59 1.36
CA ALA A 233 9.73 -0.52 0.53
C ALA A 233 9.38 -1.26 -0.76
N TRP A 234 8.54 -0.62 -1.58
CA TRP A 234 7.98 -1.23 -2.79
C TRP A 234 8.86 -0.93 -4.00
N MET A 235 9.26 -1.98 -4.72
CA MET A 235 9.92 -1.85 -6.02
C MET A 235 8.87 -1.87 -7.13
N ASN A 236 8.86 -0.85 -7.98
CA ASN A 236 7.95 -0.81 -9.11
C ASN A 236 8.24 -1.96 -10.08
N VAL A 237 7.18 -2.71 -10.40
CA VAL A 237 7.18 -3.75 -11.45
C VAL A 237 6.00 -3.49 -12.37
N LEU A 238 6.27 -3.08 -13.61
CA LEU A 238 5.25 -2.96 -14.64
C LEU A 238 4.81 -4.33 -15.16
N PRO A 239 3.56 -4.49 -15.64
CA PRO A 239 2.57 -3.43 -15.83
C PRO A 239 1.71 -3.10 -14.59
N PHE A 240 1.39 -4.06 -13.71
CA PHE A 240 0.36 -3.89 -12.67
C PHE A 240 0.88 -3.66 -11.24
N TYR A 241 2.16 -3.89 -10.96
CA TYR A 241 2.75 -3.77 -9.63
C TYR A 241 3.58 -2.49 -9.47
N SER A 242 3.17 -1.40 -10.12
CA SER A 242 3.66 -0.09 -9.70
C SER A 242 2.91 0.36 -8.45
N ALA A 243 3.65 0.85 -7.46
CA ALA A 243 3.12 1.22 -6.15
C ALA A 243 1.89 2.13 -6.25
N VAL A 244 1.99 3.27 -6.94
CA VAL A 244 0.89 4.26 -6.93
C VAL A 244 -0.39 3.73 -7.58
N PRO A 245 -0.37 3.20 -8.81
CA PRO A 245 -1.59 2.62 -9.41
C PRO A 245 -2.16 1.45 -8.61
N PHE A 246 -1.31 0.55 -8.10
CA PHE A 246 -1.76 -0.63 -7.37
C PHE A 246 -2.36 -0.28 -6.00
N HIS A 247 -1.66 0.51 -5.19
CA HIS A 247 -2.15 0.89 -3.86
C HIS A 247 -3.41 1.77 -3.93
N SER A 248 -3.51 2.64 -4.94
CA SER A 248 -4.71 3.46 -5.15
C SER A 248 -5.91 2.64 -5.62
N SER A 249 -5.69 1.64 -6.49
CA SER A 249 -6.73 0.67 -6.88
C SER A 249 -7.25 -0.10 -5.67
N TRP A 250 -6.34 -0.57 -4.81
CA TRP A 250 -6.69 -1.28 -3.58
C TRP A 250 -7.53 -0.42 -2.64
N SER A 251 -7.13 0.84 -2.42
CA SER A 251 -7.91 1.83 -1.65
C SER A 251 -9.31 2.07 -2.23
N TYR A 252 -9.41 2.20 -3.55
CA TYR A 252 -10.68 2.40 -4.25
C TYR A 252 -11.64 1.23 -4.04
N VAL A 253 -11.17 -0.01 -4.24
CA VAL A 253 -11.98 -1.23 -4.13
C VAL A 253 -12.36 -1.56 -2.70
N MET A 254 -11.39 -1.50 -1.78
CA MET A 254 -11.61 -1.83 -0.37
C MET A 254 -12.38 -0.74 0.38
N GLY A 255 -12.56 0.42 -0.24
CA GLY A 255 -13.38 1.49 0.28
C GLY A 255 -12.77 2.18 1.50
N VAL A 256 -11.45 2.14 1.67
CA VAL A 256 -10.73 2.74 2.81
C VAL A 256 -9.73 3.80 2.36
N SER A 257 -9.41 4.74 3.24
CA SER A 257 -8.27 5.65 3.01
C SER A 257 -6.95 4.88 3.15
N PHE A 258 -5.93 5.24 2.37
CA PHE A 258 -4.69 4.48 2.30
C PHE A 258 -3.48 5.42 2.27
N LEU A 259 -2.65 5.34 3.30
CA LEU A 259 -1.48 6.20 3.53
C LEU A 259 -0.20 5.42 3.19
N SER A 260 0.22 5.47 1.93
CA SER A 260 1.37 4.73 1.40
C SER A 260 2.66 5.55 1.52
N SER A 261 3.54 5.15 2.45
CA SER A 261 4.85 5.77 2.64
C SER A 261 5.92 4.84 2.12
N ASN A 262 6.59 5.19 1.02
CA ASN A 262 7.60 4.36 0.37
C ASN A 262 9.04 4.83 0.64
N LEU A 263 9.98 3.90 0.55
CA LEU A 263 11.38 4.22 0.32
C LEU A 263 11.58 4.74 -1.10
N ARG A 264 12.62 5.58 -1.23
CA ARG A 264 13.08 6.14 -2.48
C ARG A 264 14.51 5.70 -2.76
N PHE A 265 14.64 4.92 -3.82
CA PHE A 265 15.90 4.46 -4.37
C PHE A 265 15.75 4.14 -5.86
N PRO A 266 15.90 5.16 -6.73
CA PRO A 266 15.90 5.00 -8.18
C PRO A 266 16.62 3.75 -8.71
N PRO A 267 17.86 3.40 -8.29
CA PRO A 267 18.60 2.28 -8.89
C PRO A 267 17.96 0.90 -8.68
N MET A 268 17.07 0.75 -7.69
CA MET A 268 16.30 -0.48 -7.47
C MET A 268 14.79 -0.27 -7.65
N ARG A 269 14.39 0.86 -8.25
CA ARG A 269 12.99 1.22 -8.52
C ARG A 269 12.12 1.32 -7.26
N PHE A 270 12.71 1.61 -6.11
CA PHE A 270 11.92 2.00 -4.94
C PHE A 270 11.40 3.42 -5.17
N SER A 271 10.12 3.53 -5.48
CA SER A 271 9.42 4.80 -5.70
C SER A 271 7.91 4.58 -5.62
N GLY A 272 7.16 5.65 -5.40
CA GLY A 272 5.70 5.60 -5.34
C GLY A 272 5.15 5.71 -3.92
N SER A 273 5.12 6.93 -3.41
CA SER A 273 4.42 7.29 -2.17
C SER A 273 3.12 8.02 -2.51
N GLY A 274 2.13 7.97 -1.62
CA GLY A 274 0.89 8.72 -1.82
C GLY A 274 -0.17 8.53 -0.75
N ILE A 275 -1.19 9.37 -0.86
CA ILE A 275 -2.39 9.36 -0.03
C ILE A 275 -3.56 9.12 -0.99
N TYR A 276 -4.30 8.05 -0.72
CA TYR A 276 -5.43 7.61 -1.53
C TYR A 276 -6.67 7.56 -0.67
N ALA A 277 -7.82 7.81 -1.29
CA ALA A 277 -9.11 7.62 -0.65
C ALA A 277 -10.06 6.88 -1.60
N PRO A 278 -11.23 6.43 -1.12
CA PRO A 278 -12.18 5.68 -1.95
C PRO A 278 -12.73 6.45 -3.15
N ASP A 279 -12.58 7.78 -3.16
CA ASP A 279 -12.96 8.67 -4.26
C ASP A 279 -11.75 9.11 -5.12
N GLY A 280 -10.60 8.47 -4.96
CA GLY A 280 -9.44 8.61 -5.84
C GLY A 280 -8.14 9.04 -5.15
N VAL A 281 -7.11 9.26 -5.96
CA VAL A 281 -5.78 9.71 -5.51
C VAL A 281 -5.83 11.16 -5.01
N LYS A 282 -5.29 11.44 -3.83
CA LYS A 282 -5.28 12.78 -3.21
C LYS A 282 -3.97 13.53 -3.42
N VAL A 283 -2.87 12.82 -3.22
CA VAL A 283 -1.53 13.29 -3.56
C VAL A 283 -0.66 12.06 -3.77
N HIS A 284 0.27 12.13 -4.71
CA HIS A 284 1.23 11.06 -4.91
C HIS A 284 2.56 11.61 -5.44
N ARG A 285 3.56 10.74 -5.40
CA ARG A 285 4.84 10.93 -6.07
C ARG A 285 5.33 9.59 -6.59
N ASN A 286 5.41 9.45 -7.90
CA ASN A 286 5.96 8.28 -8.58
C ASN A 286 6.91 8.80 -9.64
N ASP A 287 8.19 8.83 -9.31
CA ASP A 287 9.27 9.31 -10.16
C ASP A 287 10.49 8.52 -9.73
N ASP A 288 11.08 7.73 -10.61
CA ASP A 288 12.24 6.89 -10.34
C ASP A 288 13.52 7.48 -10.94
N THR A 289 13.54 8.78 -11.21
CA THR A 289 14.73 9.53 -11.63
C THR A 289 15.28 10.45 -10.55
N VAL A 290 14.45 10.84 -9.58
CA VAL A 290 14.81 11.79 -8.52
C VAL A 290 15.16 11.11 -7.20
N PHE A 291 16.21 11.61 -6.54
CA PHE A 291 16.77 11.04 -5.30
C PHE A 291 16.37 11.79 -4.01
N ASP A 292 15.69 12.92 -4.07
CA ASP A 292 15.35 13.73 -2.89
C ASP A 292 14.11 13.20 -2.14
N GLY A 293 14.03 13.52 -0.85
CA GLY A 293 12.87 13.17 -0.03
C GLY A 293 11.75 14.19 -0.13
N LYS A 294 10.50 13.75 0.03
CA LYS A 294 9.35 14.66 0.06
C LYS A 294 8.29 14.24 1.05
N LEU A 295 7.83 15.22 1.85
CA LEU A 295 6.62 15.08 2.65
C LEU A 295 5.41 15.35 1.75
N LEU A 296 4.51 14.38 1.64
CA LEU A 296 3.25 14.53 0.92
C LEU A 296 2.14 14.75 1.94
N VAL A 297 1.37 15.82 1.80
CA VAL A 297 0.31 16.22 2.74
C VAL A 297 -1.00 16.37 1.99
N SER A 298 -2.10 15.88 2.55
CA SER A 298 -3.44 16.08 1.97
C SER A 298 -4.55 15.97 3.01
N ASP A 299 -5.68 16.61 2.72
CA ASP A 299 -6.93 16.42 3.44
C ASP A 299 -7.64 15.16 2.94
N VAL A 300 -8.04 14.30 3.87
CA VAL A 300 -8.63 12.99 3.60
C VAL A 300 -10.00 12.93 4.25
N LYS A 301 -11.00 12.43 3.53
CA LYS A 301 -12.35 12.26 4.08
C LYS A 301 -12.37 11.13 5.11
N LYS A 302 -12.97 11.40 6.25
CA LYS A 302 -13.39 10.40 7.23
C LYS A 302 -14.55 9.63 6.63
N GLY A 303 -14.37 8.35 6.38
CA GLY A 303 -15.46 7.47 5.99
C GLY A 303 -15.06 6.39 5.01
N ARG A 304 -15.61 5.20 5.27
CA ARG A 304 -15.51 4.03 4.43
C ARG A 304 -16.61 4.04 3.36
N ARG A 305 -16.26 3.63 2.15
CA ARG A 305 -17.25 3.21 1.14
C ARG A 305 -17.47 1.70 1.24
N ASN A 306 -18.62 1.24 0.77
CA ASN A 306 -18.84 -0.20 0.62
C ASN A 306 -17.76 -0.79 -0.29
N ILE A 307 -17.27 -1.98 0.07
CA ILE A 307 -16.32 -2.72 -0.75
C ILE A 307 -16.97 -3.02 -2.10
N ILE A 308 -16.24 -2.75 -3.19
CA ILE A 308 -16.69 -3.04 -4.54
C ILE A 308 -16.26 -4.46 -4.91
N TYR A 309 -17.06 -5.44 -4.51
CA TYR A 309 -16.81 -6.81 -4.89
C TYR A 309 -17.09 -7.05 -6.37
N HIS A 310 -16.16 -7.73 -7.04
CA HIS A 310 -16.38 -8.16 -8.40
C HIS A 310 -17.56 -9.13 -8.48
N GLN A 311 -18.44 -8.86 -9.43
CA GLN A 311 -19.63 -9.65 -9.69
C GLN A 311 -19.35 -10.58 -10.87
N LYS A 312 -19.77 -11.85 -10.74
CA LYS A 312 -19.54 -12.84 -11.79
C LYS A 312 -20.29 -12.45 -13.07
N ILE A 313 -19.57 -12.50 -14.19
CA ILE A 313 -20.11 -12.27 -15.53
C ILE A 313 -20.18 -13.61 -16.25
N GLU A 314 -21.35 -13.93 -16.83
CA GLU A 314 -21.50 -15.09 -17.71
C GLU A 314 -21.31 -14.67 -19.17
N PHE A 315 -20.23 -15.16 -19.77
CA PHE A 315 -19.97 -14.98 -21.19
C PHE A 315 -20.49 -16.20 -21.98
N ASN A 316 -21.75 -16.16 -22.41
CA ASN A 316 -22.34 -17.23 -23.22
C ASN A 316 -21.84 -17.20 -24.66
N GLY A 317 -21.29 -18.33 -25.14
CA GLY A 317 -20.79 -18.46 -26.52
C GLY A 317 -19.54 -17.62 -26.82
N PHE A 318 -18.74 -17.30 -25.80
CA PHE A 318 -17.53 -16.48 -25.94
C PHE A 318 -16.42 -17.26 -26.66
N VAL A 319 -15.97 -16.72 -27.79
CA VAL A 319 -14.82 -17.23 -28.54
C VAL A 319 -13.77 -16.12 -28.59
N SER A 320 -12.50 -16.48 -28.40
CA SER A 320 -11.37 -15.55 -28.58
C SER A 320 -11.40 -14.93 -29.99
N SER A 321 -10.88 -13.71 -30.14
CA SER A 321 -10.54 -13.18 -31.46
C SER A 321 -9.55 -14.09 -32.17
N GLU A 322 -9.60 -14.14 -33.50
CA GLU A 322 -8.68 -14.94 -34.30
C GLU A 322 -7.22 -14.52 -34.03
N GLU A 323 -6.33 -15.50 -33.98
CA GLU A 323 -4.89 -15.40 -33.64
C GLU A 323 -4.57 -14.95 -32.20
N THR A 324 -4.13 -15.92 -31.38
CA THR A 324 -3.57 -15.69 -30.05
C THR A 324 -2.09 -16.04 -30.01
N PHE A 325 -1.31 -15.36 -29.16
CA PHE A 325 0.09 -15.66 -28.89
C PHE A 325 0.36 -15.76 -27.39
N GLN A 326 1.52 -16.31 -27.02
CA GLN A 326 1.98 -16.38 -25.64
C GLN A 326 3.02 -15.31 -25.39
N SER A 327 2.95 -14.63 -24.24
CA SER A 327 3.99 -13.72 -23.80
C SER A 327 4.13 -13.70 -22.27
N GLN A 328 5.31 -13.33 -21.80
CA GLN A 328 5.65 -13.31 -20.38
C GLN A 328 5.31 -11.95 -19.76
N VAL A 329 4.56 -11.97 -18.66
CA VAL A 329 4.35 -10.78 -17.81
C VAL A 329 4.76 -11.15 -16.40
N PHE A 330 5.80 -10.52 -15.89
CA PHE A 330 6.36 -10.77 -14.55
C PHE A 330 6.61 -12.26 -14.22
N GLY A 331 7.01 -13.07 -15.21
CA GLY A 331 7.33 -14.49 -15.03
C GLY A 331 6.15 -15.45 -15.21
N ASP A 332 4.96 -14.92 -15.45
CA ASP A 332 3.77 -15.71 -15.77
C ASP A 332 3.53 -15.71 -17.29
N ASN A 333 3.05 -16.83 -17.82
CA ASN A 333 2.79 -16.99 -19.25
C ASN A 333 1.34 -16.64 -19.59
N TYR A 334 1.15 -15.50 -20.26
CA TYR A 334 -0.16 -14.98 -20.66
C TYR A 334 -0.53 -15.42 -22.06
N THR A 335 -1.81 -15.71 -22.26
CA THR A 335 -2.40 -15.83 -23.59
C THR A 335 -2.94 -14.47 -23.99
N MET A 336 -2.49 -13.95 -25.15
CA MET A 336 -2.78 -12.60 -25.61
C MET A 336 -3.34 -12.57 -27.02
N SER A 337 -4.11 -11.53 -27.34
CA SER A 337 -4.54 -11.18 -28.69
C SER A 337 -4.30 -9.68 -28.92
N LEU A 338 -3.85 -9.31 -30.12
CA LEU A 338 -3.55 -7.92 -30.45
C LEU A 338 -4.82 -7.12 -30.68
N LEU A 339 -4.78 -5.84 -30.34
CA LEU A 339 -5.79 -4.90 -30.85
C LEU A 339 -5.54 -4.65 -32.34
N PRO A 340 -6.57 -4.79 -33.20
CA PRO A 340 -6.46 -4.53 -34.63
C PRO A 340 -5.82 -3.18 -34.91
N GLN A 341 -4.74 -3.20 -35.69
CA GLN A 341 -3.98 -1.98 -35.99
C GLN A 341 -4.63 -1.14 -37.07
N GLU A 342 -5.63 -1.62 -37.82
CA GLU A 342 -6.31 -0.81 -38.85
C GLU A 342 -7.56 -0.10 -38.33
N GLU A 343 -8.16 -0.62 -37.26
CA GLU A 343 -9.45 -0.16 -36.75
C GLU A 343 -9.28 0.89 -35.64
N SER A 344 -10.05 1.98 -35.73
CA SER A 344 -10.09 3.04 -34.69
C SER A 344 -11.04 2.72 -33.54
N SER A 345 -11.80 1.63 -33.65
CA SER A 345 -12.70 1.15 -32.62
C SER A 345 -12.96 -0.33 -32.85
N GLY A 346 -13.19 -1.11 -31.81
CA GLY A 346 -13.50 -2.52 -31.97
C GLY A 346 -13.74 -3.24 -30.66
N THR A 347 -13.95 -4.55 -30.79
CA THR A 347 -14.07 -5.48 -29.67
C THR A 347 -13.04 -6.59 -29.80
N VAL A 348 -12.19 -6.76 -28.77
CA VAL A 348 -11.21 -7.87 -28.70
C VAL A 348 -11.56 -8.78 -27.54
N ARG A 349 -11.36 -10.09 -27.74
CA ARG A 349 -11.69 -11.14 -26.76
C ARG A 349 -10.54 -12.12 -26.65
N VAL A 350 -10.16 -12.49 -25.45
CA VAL A 350 -9.15 -13.53 -25.24
C VAL A 350 -9.57 -14.42 -24.09
N CYS A 351 -9.46 -15.73 -24.29
CA CYS A 351 -9.78 -16.74 -23.28
C CYS A 351 -8.63 -17.72 -23.10
N ASN A 352 -8.37 -18.11 -21.86
CA ASN A 352 -7.46 -19.20 -21.50
C ASN A 352 -7.90 -19.82 -20.17
N ASN A 353 -7.88 -21.16 -20.08
CA ASN A 353 -8.22 -21.92 -18.86
C ASN A 353 -9.54 -21.49 -18.18
N GLY A 354 -10.57 -21.18 -18.97
CA GLY A 354 -11.89 -20.77 -18.49
C GLY A 354 -11.99 -19.30 -18.04
N LEU A 355 -10.87 -18.57 -18.00
CA LEU A 355 -10.87 -17.11 -17.86
C LEU A 355 -10.93 -16.46 -19.25
N CYS A 356 -11.88 -15.57 -19.43
CA CYS A 356 -12.13 -14.79 -20.63
C CYS A 356 -12.15 -13.30 -20.26
N CYS A 357 -11.51 -12.51 -21.12
CA CYS A 357 -11.38 -11.07 -21.00
C CYS A 357 -11.90 -10.45 -22.30
N LYS A 358 -12.69 -9.39 -22.15
CA LYS A 358 -13.29 -8.63 -23.25
C LYS A 358 -12.87 -7.18 -23.12
N ILE A 359 -12.58 -6.56 -24.24
CA ILE A 359 -12.48 -5.11 -24.33
C ILE A 359 -13.32 -4.57 -25.47
N ASP A 360 -14.07 -3.50 -25.21
CA ASP A 360 -14.60 -2.60 -26.23
C ASP A 360 -13.79 -1.29 -26.16
N TYR A 361 -13.33 -0.78 -27.31
CA TYR A 361 -12.47 0.41 -27.33
C TYR A 361 -12.77 1.37 -28.49
N GLU A 362 -12.46 2.65 -28.30
CA GLU A 362 -12.33 3.67 -29.35
C GLU A 362 -11.02 4.46 -29.16
N ASN A 363 -10.30 4.72 -30.24
CA ASN A 363 -9.09 5.52 -30.30
C ASN A 363 -9.02 6.26 -31.66
N ARG A 364 -9.52 7.50 -31.68
CA ARG A 364 -9.57 8.34 -32.89
C ARG A 364 -8.25 9.03 -33.18
N THR A 365 -7.37 9.15 -32.19
CA THR A 365 -6.04 9.78 -32.30
C THR A 365 -4.92 8.78 -32.59
N LYS A 366 -5.26 7.70 -33.30
CA LYS A 366 -4.38 6.58 -33.64
C LYS A 366 -2.95 7.01 -33.96
N THR A 367 -1.99 6.53 -33.18
CA THR A 367 -0.56 6.73 -33.41
C THR A 367 0.05 5.42 -33.87
N GLU A 368 0.74 5.41 -35.03
CA GLU A 368 1.45 4.24 -35.58
C GLU A 368 2.64 3.74 -34.73
N LYS A 369 2.78 4.24 -33.49
CA LYS A 369 3.93 3.99 -32.61
C LYS A 369 3.65 3.00 -31.49
N ASP A 370 2.39 2.74 -31.18
CA ASP A 370 2.02 1.86 -30.08
C ASP A 370 1.28 0.63 -30.58
N LYS A 371 1.67 -0.52 -30.03
CA LYS A 371 0.96 -1.79 -30.24
C LYS A 371 0.39 -2.23 -28.90
N PHE A 372 -0.89 -2.56 -28.87
CA PHE A 372 -1.59 -3.02 -27.66
C PHE A 372 -2.02 -4.48 -27.79
N ALA A 373 -1.98 -5.19 -26.67
CA ALA A 373 -2.46 -6.55 -26.55
C ALA A 373 -3.39 -6.70 -25.35
N LEU A 374 -4.49 -7.44 -25.54
CA LEU A 374 -5.35 -7.91 -24.47
C LEU A 374 -4.88 -9.31 -24.05
N GLY A 375 -4.66 -9.53 -22.76
CA GLY A 375 -4.11 -10.77 -22.22
C GLY A 375 -4.88 -11.31 -21.03
N VAL A 376 -4.84 -12.64 -20.87
CA VAL A 376 -5.34 -13.36 -19.70
C VAL A 376 -4.31 -14.31 -19.11
N PHE A 377 -4.33 -14.39 -17.78
CA PHE A 377 -3.61 -15.40 -17.00
C PHE A 377 -4.49 -15.90 -15.86
N LYS A 378 -4.53 -17.21 -15.68
CA LYS A 378 -5.23 -17.88 -14.58
C LYS A 378 -4.36 -19.02 -14.08
N GLY A 379 -3.78 -18.86 -12.90
CA GLY A 379 -2.84 -19.84 -12.35
C GLY A 379 -2.01 -19.34 -11.19
N MET A 380 -1.10 -20.21 -10.73
CA MET A 380 -0.15 -19.91 -9.68
C MET A 380 1.00 -19.04 -10.19
N HIS A 381 1.23 -17.93 -9.49
CA HIS A 381 2.41 -17.11 -9.62
C HIS A 381 3.53 -17.64 -8.71
N PHE A 382 4.77 -17.62 -9.17
CA PHE A 382 5.94 -18.14 -8.43
C PHE A 382 7.11 -17.16 -8.30
N LYS A 383 7.09 -16.06 -9.05
CA LYS A 383 8.23 -15.14 -9.07
C LYS A 383 8.20 -14.25 -7.83
N GLU A 384 9.24 -14.29 -7.01
CA GLU A 384 9.34 -13.41 -5.83
C GLU A 384 8.16 -13.58 -4.83
N GLY A 385 7.44 -14.71 -4.89
CA GLY A 385 6.34 -15.07 -3.99
C GLY A 385 5.48 -16.18 -4.60
N THR A 386 4.58 -16.78 -3.82
CA THR A 386 3.69 -17.85 -4.30
C THR A 386 2.24 -17.54 -3.96
N TYR A 387 1.42 -17.32 -4.99
CA TYR A 387 0.01 -16.93 -4.84
C TYR A 387 -0.79 -17.12 -6.14
N TYR A 388 -2.09 -17.37 -6.05
CA TYR A 388 -2.96 -17.64 -7.20
C TYR A 388 -3.57 -16.37 -7.79
N LEU A 389 -3.48 -16.20 -9.11
CA LEU A 389 -4.00 -15.02 -9.82
C LEU A 389 -5.05 -15.38 -10.87
N GLU A 390 -6.00 -14.45 -11.04
CA GLU A 390 -6.79 -14.30 -12.26
C GLU A 390 -6.60 -12.88 -12.80
N MET A 391 -6.15 -12.78 -14.04
CA MET A 391 -5.65 -11.53 -14.63
C MET A 391 -6.30 -11.30 -15.99
N CYS A 392 -6.82 -10.11 -16.22
CA CYS A 392 -7.33 -9.63 -17.51
C CYS A 392 -6.74 -8.25 -17.72
N LEU A 393 -5.84 -8.09 -18.70
CA LEU A 393 -5.09 -6.85 -18.85
C LEU A 393 -4.92 -6.45 -20.31
N LEU A 394 -5.17 -5.19 -20.59
CA LEU A 394 -4.73 -4.49 -21.78
C LEU A 394 -3.36 -3.87 -21.47
N LEU A 395 -2.37 -4.06 -22.33
CA LEU A 395 -1.06 -3.39 -22.18
C LEU A 395 -0.50 -2.93 -23.51
N ARG A 396 0.36 -1.90 -23.45
CA ARG A 396 1.26 -1.53 -24.53
C ARG A 396 2.45 -2.50 -24.57
N CYS A 397 2.78 -2.99 -25.76
CA CYS A 397 3.99 -3.76 -25.98
C CYS A 397 5.22 -2.83 -26.00
N ALA A 398 6.35 -3.27 -25.45
CA ALA A 398 7.51 -2.41 -25.31
C ALA A 398 8.17 -2.07 -26.67
N ASP A 399 8.13 -3.01 -27.61
CA ASP A 399 8.57 -2.85 -28.99
C ASP A 399 7.39 -3.03 -29.95
N TYR A 400 7.19 -2.05 -30.83
CA TYR A 400 6.14 -2.08 -31.84
C TYR A 400 6.28 -3.26 -32.81
N ASN A 401 7.50 -3.69 -33.12
CA ASN A 401 7.76 -4.72 -34.14
C ASN A 401 7.85 -6.15 -33.56
N ASP A 402 7.83 -6.31 -32.24
CA ASP A 402 8.00 -7.60 -31.57
C ASP A 402 6.87 -7.86 -30.56
N VAL A 403 5.99 -8.80 -30.88
CA VAL A 403 4.86 -9.18 -30.00
C VAL A 403 5.33 -9.89 -28.72
N SER A 404 6.54 -10.45 -28.69
CA SER A 404 7.10 -11.03 -27.46
C SER A 404 7.52 -9.97 -26.44
N SER A 405 7.55 -8.69 -26.86
CA SER A 405 7.74 -7.54 -25.97
C SER A 405 6.49 -7.16 -25.18
N CYS A 406 5.32 -7.71 -25.51
CA CYS A 406 4.07 -7.47 -24.78
C CYS A 406 4.18 -8.07 -23.37
N GLY A 407 4.27 -7.22 -22.34
CA GLY A 407 4.55 -7.65 -20.96
C GLY A 407 5.92 -7.23 -20.42
N GLN A 408 6.81 -6.75 -21.30
CA GLN A 408 8.09 -6.15 -20.92
C GLN A 408 7.90 -4.71 -20.42
N TRP A 409 8.95 -4.17 -19.79
CA TRP A 409 8.94 -2.84 -19.19
C TRP A 409 8.81 -1.74 -20.26
N THR A 410 7.84 -0.84 -20.10
CA THR A 410 7.68 0.37 -20.94
C THR A 410 6.96 1.48 -20.18
N GLU A 411 7.50 2.70 -20.24
CA GLU A 411 6.97 3.86 -19.50
C GLU A 411 6.34 4.92 -20.41
N GLU A 412 6.55 4.78 -21.72
CA GLU A 412 6.12 5.71 -22.74
C GLU A 412 4.92 5.14 -23.49
N SER A 413 3.95 5.99 -23.81
CA SER A 413 2.87 5.68 -24.75
C SER A 413 2.43 6.97 -25.42
N SER A 414 1.96 6.85 -26.65
CA SER A 414 1.38 7.97 -27.41
C SER A 414 -0.13 7.81 -27.67
N THR A 415 -0.69 6.64 -27.37
CA THR A 415 -2.09 6.29 -27.61
C THR A 415 -3.01 6.70 -26.47
N LYS A 416 -3.94 7.59 -26.77
CA LYS A 416 -5.09 7.90 -25.92
C LYS A 416 -6.31 7.16 -26.44
N PHE A 417 -7.08 6.55 -25.54
CA PHE A 417 -8.37 5.98 -25.89
C PHE A 417 -9.50 6.95 -25.55
N ASP A 418 -10.38 7.19 -26.51
CA ASP A 418 -11.60 7.97 -26.32
C ASP A 418 -12.63 7.17 -25.50
N TYR A 419 -12.58 5.84 -25.60
CA TYR A 419 -13.43 4.94 -24.85
C TYR A 419 -12.71 3.62 -24.58
N LEU A 420 -12.85 3.11 -23.36
CA LEU A 420 -12.43 1.76 -22.98
C LEU A 420 -13.49 1.15 -22.07
N ASN A 421 -13.84 -0.10 -22.32
CA ASN A 421 -14.64 -0.92 -21.42
C ASN A 421 -14.04 -2.32 -21.34
N ILE A 422 -13.45 -2.66 -20.20
CA ILE A 422 -12.81 -3.96 -19.95
C ILE A 422 -13.70 -4.78 -19.01
N GLN A 423 -13.99 -6.02 -19.38
CA GLN A 423 -14.79 -6.97 -18.62
C GLN A 423 -14.08 -8.34 -18.55
N ALA A 424 -14.25 -9.05 -17.45
CA ALA A 424 -13.72 -10.40 -17.29
C ALA A 424 -14.68 -11.28 -16.49
N ASN A 425 -14.71 -12.58 -16.79
CA ASN A 425 -15.49 -13.56 -16.00
C ASN A 425 -14.65 -14.09 -14.81
N LEU A 426 -14.14 -13.17 -13.98
CA LEU A 426 -13.34 -13.55 -12.82
C LEU A 426 -14.19 -14.37 -11.86
N THR A 427 -13.60 -15.42 -11.30
CA THR A 427 -14.23 -16.24 -10.27
C THR A 427 -14.04 -15.66 -8.88
N SER A 428 -12.91 -14.95 -8.67
CA SER A 428 -12.67 -14.20 -7.44
C SER A 428 -13.49 -12.91 -7.40
N ARG A 429 -14.01 -12.62 -6.20
CA ARG A 429 -14.65 -11.34 -5.88
C ARG A 429 -13.65 -10.22 -5.55
N TYR A 430 -12.38 -10.56 -5.30
CA TYR A 430 -11.31 -9.63 -4.96
C TYR A 430 -10.55 -9.25 -6.23
N ALA A 431 -11.15 -8.34 -7.02
CA ALA A 431 -10.56 -7.83 -8.25
C ALA A 431 -10.26 -6.33 -8.11
N PHE A 432 -9.01 -5.98 -8.39
CA PHE A 432 -8.48 -4.63 -8.29
C PHE A 432 -8.28 -4.06 -9.70
N PRO A 433 -9.11 -3.07 -10.12
CA PRO A 433 -8.98 -2.42 -11.41
C PRO A 433 -7.73 -1.53 -11.43
N VAL A 434 -6.73 -1.87 -12.21
CA VAL A 434 -5.50 -1.08 -12.35
C VAL A 434 -5.57 -0.31 -13.65
N TYR A 435 -5.30 0.99 -13.61
CA TYR A 435 -5.22 1.85 -14.78
C TYR A 435 -3.97 2.73 -14.67
N VAL A 436 -3.05 2.56 -15.62
CA VAL A 436 -1.75 3.22 -15.63
C VAL A 436 -1.58 3.99 -16.93
N SER A 437 -1.34 5.28 -16.80
CA SER A 437 -0.99 6.16 -17.92
C SER A 437 0.53 6.29 -18.07
N GLU A 438 0.95 6.87 -19.19
CA GLU A 438 2.33 7.26 -19.47
C GLU A 438 3.05 7.89 -18.26
N GLY A 439 4.34 7.58 -18.11
CA GLY A 439 5.17 7.98 -16.97
C GLY A 439 4.79 7.27 -15.67
N ILE A 440 4.18 6.08 -15.76
CA ILE A 440 3.70 5.28 -14.62
C ILE A 440 2.80 6.11 -13.69
N SER A 441 1.99 6.99 -14.28
CA SER A 441 1.10 7.86 -13.51
C SER A 441 -0.24 7.16 -13.25
N PRO A 442 -0.78 7.25 -12.02
CA PRO A 442 -2.17 6.86 -11.83
C PRO A 442 -3.04 7.79 -12.68
N SER A 443 -4.16 7.26 -13.16
CA SER A 443 -5.17 8.12 -13.76
C SER A 443 -6.25 8.44 -12.74
N SER A 444 -6.59 9.72 -12.60
CA SER A 444 -7.57 10.21 -11.63
C SER A 444 -8.76 10.83 -12.34
N GLY A 445 -9.94 10.21 -12.18
CA GLY A 445 -11.22 10.80 -12.59
C GLY A 445 -11.66 10.55 -14.03
N ASP A 446 -10.86 9.86 -14.85
CA ASP A 446 -11.21 9.51 -16.23
C ASP A 446 -11.59 8.03 -16.41
N TRP A 447 -11.52 7.22 -15.35
CA TRP A 447 -12.03 5.87 -15.32
C TRP A 447 -12.89 5.60 -14.06
N SER A 448 -13.71 4.56 -14.14
CA SER A 448 -14.57 4.07 -13.07
C SER A 448 -14.66 2.55 -13.09
N TYR A 449 -15.06 1.98 -11.96
CA TYR A 449 -15.33 0.56 -11.82
C TYR A 449 -16.58 0.35 -10.99
N ASP A 450 -17.52 -0.44 -11.52
CA ASP A 450 -18.86 -0.67 -10.97
C ASP A 450 -19.06 -2.08 -10.36
N GLY A 451 -17.98 -2.86 -10.26
CA GLY A 451 -18.04 -4.26 -9.84
C GLY A 451 -18.14 -5.26 -11.01
N TYR A 452 -18.37 -4.79 -12.23
CA TYR A 452 -18.42 -5.62 -13.43
C TYR A 452 -17.36 -5.20 -14.44
N SER A 453 -17.23 -3.89 -14.67
CA SER A 453 -16.52 -3.34 -15.82
C SER A 453 -15.61 -2.18 -15.42
N LEU A 454 -14.38 -2.18 -15.94
CA LEU A 454 -13.50 -1.02 -15.88
C LEU A 454 -13.80 -0.16 -17.11
N ILE A 455 -14.33 1.04 -16.88
CA ILE A 455 -14.80 1.94 -17.94
C ILE A 455 -14.01 3.24 -17.89
N SER A 456 -13.47 3.67 -19.03
CA SER A 456 -12.85 4.99 -19.23
C SER A 456 -13.53 5.70 -20.39
N ASN A 457 -13.92 6.96 -20.18
CA ASN A 457 -14.57 7.82 -21.18
C ASN A 457 -13.69 9.06 -21.40
N GLY A 458 -12.81 9.00 -22.39
CA GLY A 458 -11.88 10.08 -22.72
C GLY A 458 -10.67 10.12 -21.81
N ALA A 459 -9.71 9.22 -22.05
CA ALA A 459 -8.45 9.18 -21.31
C ALA A 459 -7.71 10.51 -21.41
N GLN A 460 -7.31 11.08 -20.27
CA GLN A 460 -6.61 12.38 -20.25
C GLN A 460 -5.17 12.25 -20.75
N LYS A 461 -4.56 11.09 -20.50
CA LYS A 461 -3.18 10.76 -20.84
C LYS A 461 -3.11 9.47 -21.67
N PRO A 462 -2.01 9.26 -22.42
CA PRO A 462 -1.78 7.99 -23.09
C PRO A 462 -1.76 6.82 -22.13
N LEU A 463 -2.24 5.67 -22.57
CA LEU A 463 -2.40 4.47 -21.75
C LEU A 463 -1.15 3.60 -21.79
N LEU A 464 -0.63 3.16 -20.65
CA LEU A 464 0.33 2.06 -20.60
C LEU A 464 -0.36 0.72 -20.42
N THR A 465 -1.29 0.64 -19.47
CA THR A 465 -2.00 -0.59 -19.18
C THR A 465 -3.30 -0.33 -18.42
N ALA A 466 -4.31 -1.18 -18.63
CA ALA A 466 -5.55 -1.18 -17.86
C ALA A 466 -6.11 -2.60 -17.71
N GLY A 467 -6.78 -2.90 -16.61
CA GLY A 467 -7.49 -4.17 -16.45
C GLY A 467 -7.66 -4.58 -14.99
N PHE A 468 -7.76 -5.88 -14.74
CA PHE A 468 -8.04 -6.45 -13.44
C PHE A 468 -6.88 -7.30 -12.93
N TYR A 469 -6.44 -6.97 -11.72
CA TYR A 469 -5.62 -7.81 -10.87
C TYR A 469 -6.54 -8.53 -9.88
N ALA A 470 -6.76 -9.85 -10.01
CA ALA A 470 -7.63 -10.57 -9.08
C ALA A 470 -6.90 -11.67 -8.31
N ARG A 471 -7.23 -11.78 -7.01
CA ARG A 471 -6.61 -12.71 -6.06
C ARG A 471 -7.57 -13.78 -5.63
N CYS A 472 -7.17 -15.04 -5.78
CA CYS A 472 -7.91 -16.21 -5.29
C CYS A 472 -7.22 -16.72 -4.02
N PHE A 473 -7.43 -16.06 -2.89
CA PHE A 473 -6.74 -16.36 -1.64
C PHE A 473 -6.95 -17.79 -1.15
N ASP A 474 -8.13 -18.34 -1.41
CA ASP A 474 -8.56 -19.71 -1.15
C ASP A 474 -7.82 -20.78 -1.99
N LEU A 475 -7.08 -20.35 -3.02
CA LEU A 475 -6.23 -21.21 -3.86
C LEU A 475 -4.74 -21.01 -3.60
N ASP A 476 -4.36 -20.12 -2.68
CA ASP A 476 -2.97 -19.98 -2.26
C ASP A 476 -2.54 -21.24 -1.48
N PRO A 477 -1.24 -21.62 -1.54
CA PRO A 477 -0.74 -22.71 -0.71
C PRO A 477 -0.85 -22.37 0.78
N GLU A 478 -1.09 -23.39 1.61
CA GLU A 478 -0.92 -23.25 3.06
C GLU A 478 0.54 -22.90 3.38
N ILE A 479 0.74 -21.86 4.21
CA ILE A 479 2.05 -21.30 4.59
C ILE A 479 2.55 -21.94 5.88
#